data_AF-A0A352EWK1-F1
#
_entry.id   AF-A0A352EWK1-F1
#
_cell.length_a   1.000
_cell.length_b   1.000
_cell.length_c   1.000
_cell.angle_alpha   90.00
_cell.angle_beta   90.00
_cell.angle_gamma   90.00
#
_symmetry.space_group_name_H-M   'P 1'
#
loop_
_entity.id
_entity.type
_entity.pdbx_description
1 polymer ?
#
loop_
_entity_poly.entity_id
_entity_poly.type
_entity_poly.pdbx_seq_one_letter_code
_entity_poly.pdbx_strand_id
1 'polypeptide(L)'
;MEYDLFISYATTDGLALAKEVSAFLKKKYLLSVYLADEQERSGELIDTKVKEAIKSSRKVLVLFTPDATSSSWIQGELTFASELRKPLLICRRQDVEKNLLPIQLMQREHIVFADHETLVDRLDKEKSWGIPLIIPCAGKSGGLYPMNLGMPKVLLPVGDRPILHHIIQKLDPRVFSQVIILTDKFSEMIEYFAKLALSDIPIKCIKTPHPQLPMALKEMGLETTFMIHYSDILIEGDFNWQSFIEHHKYNKQQNSVVGTLMASNRYKMAVGRIKMGGQQIITEFTEKPESIESIGYSINMAVSIFEPDFLRYVEEADYSLYGHSVKRAMAQKKKFCLFEHDTWRHIQTLSDWYDAQIHYVPGDEQSFLKEVTSPN
;
A
#
# COMPACT_ATOMS: atom_id res chain seq x y z
N MET A 1 -4.22 19.21 5.83
CA MET A 1 -3.50 18.13 5.12
C MET A 1 -3.25 17.03 6.13
N GLU A 2 -3.30 15.76 5.74
CA GLU A 2 -2.88 14.66 6.60
C GLU A 2 -1.38 14.43 6.45
N TYR A 3 -0.70 14.19 7.57
CA TYR A 3 0.73 13.92 7.62
C TYR A 3 0.97 12.50 8.13
N ASP A 4 2.01 11.86 7.62
CA ASP A 4 2.49 10.60 8.19
C ASP A 4 3.27 10.84 9.46
N LEU A 5 4.08 11.90 9.46
CA LEU A 5 5.01 12.20 10.53
C LEU A 5 5.07 13.69 10.81
N PHE A 6 4.90 14.04 12.08
CA PHE A 6 5.34 15.32 12.62
C PHE A 6 6.75 15.14 13.19
N ILE A 7 7.70 15.98 12.81
CA ILE A 7 9.04 15.99 13.43
C ILE A 7 9.14 17.21 14.35
N SER A 8 9.27 16.92 15.65
CA SER A 8 9.58 17.89 16.70
C SER A 8 11.10 17.98 16.88
N TYR A 9 11.64 19.19 16.88
CA TYR A 9 13.07 19.46 17.01
C TYR A 9 13.34 20.86 17.56
N ALA A 10 14.51 21.07 18.16
CA ALA A 10 14.99 22.41 18.52
C ALA A 10 15.58 23.09 17.27
N THR A 11 15.16 24.32 16.97
CA THR A 11 15.61 25.01 15.75
C THR A 11 17.10 25.31 15.76
N THR A 12 17.66 25.61 16.93
CA THR A 12 19.04 26.07 17.13
C THR A 12 20.07 25.03 16.73
N ASP A 13 19.86 23.75 17.09
CA ASP A 13 20.83 22.67 16.89
C ASP A 13 20.24 21.42 16.21
N GLY A 14 18.93 21.39 15.95
CA GLY A 14 18.22 20.25 15.36
C GLY A 14 17.67 20.48 13.95
N LEU A 15 17.66 21.72 13.44
CA LEU A 15 17.04 22.04 12.13
C LEU A 15 17.68 21.30 10.95
N ALA A 16 19.01 21.27 10.89
CA ALA A 16 19.73 20.58 9.81
C ALA A 16 19.38 19.09 9.80
N LEU A 17 19.45 18.47 10.98
CA LEU A 17 19.12 17.06 11.19
C LEU A 17 17.66 16.76 10.82
N ALA A 18 16.71 17.61 11.24
CA ALA A 18 15.29 17.45 10.92
C ALA A 18 15.02 17.53 9.41
N LYS A 19 15.69 18.44 8.70
CA LYS A 19 15.58 18.55 7.23
C LYS A 19 16.11 17.30 6.52
N GLU A 20 17.26 16.79 6.95
CA GLU A 20 17.86 15.59 6.36
C GLU A 20 17.00 14.34 6.62
N VAL A 21 16.54 14.14 7.85
CA VAL A 21 15.61 13.05 8.21
C VAL A 21 14.31 13.17 7.42
N SER A 22 13.74 14.38 7.31
CA SER A 22 12.53 14.60 6.51
C SER A 22 12.75 14.26 5.03
N ALA A 23 13.87 14.70 4.44
CA ALA A 23 14.21 14.39 3.06
C ALA A 23 14.39 12.89 2.83
N PHE A 24 15.09 12.20 3.74
CA PHE A 24 15.26 10.76 3.72
C PHE A 24 13.91 10.02 3.74
N LEU A 25 13.04 10.34 4.71
CA LEU A 25 11.75 9.68 4.88
C LEU A 25 10.78 9.97 3.71
N LYS A 26 10.76 11.22 3.21
CA LYS A 26 9.99 11.62 2.02
C LYS A 26 10.46 10.89 0.78
N LYS A 27 11.76 10.72 0.61
CA LYS A 27 12.33 10.08 -0.59
C LYS A 27 12.16 8.56 -0.55
N LYS A 28 12.58 7.92 0.56
CA LYS A 28 12.65 6.47 0.65
C LYS A 28 11.30 5.81 0.89
N TYR A 29 10.48 6.40 1.76
CA TYR A 29 9.22 5.83 2.20
C TYR A 29 7.99 6.59 1.67
N LEU A 30 8.22 7.64 0.87
CA LEU A 30 7.19 8.51 0.31
C LEU A 30 6.28 9.17 1.39
N LEU A 31 6.79 9.33 2.61
CA LEU A 31 6.00 9.86 3.72
C LEU A 31 5.72 11.36 3.59
N SER A 32 4.50 11.76 3.91
CA SER A 32 4.10 13.14 4.16
C SER A 32 4.67 13.59 5.51
N VAL A 33 5.68 14.46 5.51
CA VAL A 33 6.35 14.92 6.74
C VAL A 33 6.17 16.42 6.94
N TYR A 34 5.66 16.81 8.11
CA TYR A 34 5.60 18.20 8.57
C TYR A 34 6.81 18.52 9.46
N LEU A 35 7.48 19.63 9.17
CA LEU A 35 8.53 20.22 9.98
C LEU A 35 8.01 21.56 10.52
N ALA A 36 8.02 21.75 11.84
CA ALA A 36 7.56 22.99 12.45
C ALA A 36 8.62 24.10 12.29
N ASP A 37 8.41 25.04 11.35
CA ASP A 37 9.26 26.22 11.18
C ASP A 37 8.96 27.31 12.24
N GLU A 38 9.94 28.16 12.56
CA GLU A 38 9.81 29.26 13.53
C GLU A 38 8.95 30.42 13.02
N GLN A 39 8.86 30.64 11.71
CA GLN A 39 8.05 31.73 11.14
C GLN A 39 6.53 31.52 11.31
N GLU A 40 6.11 30.30 11.63
CA GLU A 40 4.72 29.97 11.94
C GLU A 40 4.43 29.99 13.45
N ARG A 41 5.28 30.62 14.28
CA ARG A 41 5.12 30.66 15.73
C ARG A 41 4.71 32.07 16.17
N SER A 42 3.40 32.32 16.20
CA SER A 42 2.86 33.47 16.93
C SER A 42 3.07 33.26 18.44
N GLY A 43 3.22 34.32 19.23
CA GLY A 43 3.64 34.30 20.64
C GLY A 43 2.69 33.60 21.65
N GLU A 44 1.86 32.65 21.22
CA GLU A 44 1.08 31.76 22.08
C GLU A 44 1.77 30.40 22.27
N LEU A 45 1.61 29.80 23.45
CA LEU A 45 2.34 28.62 23.94
C LEU A 45 2.30 27.36 23.03
N ILE A 46 1.37 27.24 22.08
CA ILE A 46 1.46 26.33 20.92
C ILE A 46 0.61 26.94 19.79
N ASP A 47 1.25 27.27 18.66
CA ASP A 47 0.56 27.79 17.47
C ASP A 47 -0.52 26.81 16.98
N THR A 48 -1.67 27.34 16.55
CA THR A 48 -2.83 26.56 16.09
C THR A 48 -2.45 25.62 14.95
N LYS A 49 -1.54 26.05 14.06
CA LYS A 49 -1.05 25.22 12.95
C LYS A 49 -0.28 23.99 13.44
N VAL A 50 0.55 24.14 14.46
CA VAL A 50 1.33 23.03 15.04
C VAL A 50 0.41 22.01 15.70
N LYS A 51 -0.62 22.47 16.43
CA LYS A 51 -1.65 21.57 16.99
C LYS A 51 -2.38 20.81 15.90
N GLU A 52 -2.82 21.49 14.84
CA GLU A 52 -3.48 20.84 13.71
C GLU A 52 -2.57 19.85 13.00
N ALA A 53 -1.29 20.17 12.83
CA ALA A 53 -0.28 19.29 12.24
C ALA A 53 -0.06 18.03 13.10
N ILE A 54 0.06 18.16 14.43
CA ILE A 54 0.17 17.01 15.34
C ILE A 54 -1.10 16.15 15.31
N LYS A 55 -2.28 16.78 15.32
CA LYS A 55 -3.56 16.07 15.26
C LYS A 55 -3.72 15.27 13.97
N SER A 56 -3.32 15.86 12.85
CA SER A 56 -3.38 15.25 11.52
C SER A 56 -2.21 14.31 11.19
N SER A 57 -1.19 14.25 12.06
CA SER A 57 -0.06 13.32 11.90
C SER A 57 -0.35 11.94 12.47
N ARG A 58 0.04 10.87 11.78
CA ARG A 58 -0.09 9.49 12.31
C ARG A 58 0.88 9.21 13.46
N LYS A 59 2.12 9.70 13.36
CA LYS A 59 3.16 9.56 14.38
C LYS A 59 3.87 10.87 14.65
N VAL A 60 4.53 10.95 15.80
CA VAL A 60 5.39 12.07 16.17
C VAL A 60 6.80 11.55 16.39
N LEU A 61 7.77 12.06 15.65
CA LEU A 61 9.19 11.81 15.87
C LEU A 61 9.79 13.01 16.56
N VAL A 62 10.51 12.78 17.66
CA VAL A 62 11.13 13.84 18.44
C VAL A 62 12.63 13.68 18.44
N LEU A 63 13.33 14.73 18.00
CA LEU A 63 14.78 14.83 17.98
C LEU A 63 15.27 15.53 19.26
N PHE A 64 15.78 14.76 20.21
CA PHE A 64 16.41 15.27 21.42
C PHE A 64 17.90 15.52 21.19
N THR A 65 18.20 16.74 20.75
CA THR A 65 19.50 17.41 20.86
C THR A 65 19.63 18.12 22.22
N PRO A 66 20.81 18.63 22.62
CA PRO A 66 20.97 19.36 23.88
C PRO A 66 19.97 20.49 24.07
N ASP A 67 19.76 21.34 23.07
CA ASP A 67 18.82 22.47 23.20
C ASP A 67 17.35 22.00 23.23
N ALA A 68 17.06 20.81 22.71
CA ALA A 68 15.73 20.24 22.76
C ALA A 68 15.29 19.84 24.18
N THR A 69 16.24 19.56 25.08
CA THR A 69 15.92 19.15 26.47
C THR A 69 15.28 20.26 27.29
N SER A 70 15.65 21.51 27.02
CA SER A 70 15.18 22.71 27.73
C SER A 70 14.11 23.49 26.94
N SER A 71 13.75 23.04 25.74
CA SER A 71 12.77 23.70 24.88
C SER A 71 11.33 23.53 25.39
N SER A 72 10.72 24.62 25.85
CA SER A 72 9.31 24.66 26.25
C SER A 72 8.35 24.29 25.11
N TRP A 73 8.73 24.58 23.87
CA TRP A 73 7.96 24.23 22.67
C TRP A 73 7.87 22.73 22.48
N ILE A 74 9.01 22.02 22.55
CA ILE A 74 9.06 20.56 22.40
C ILE A 74 8.28 19.89 23.53
N GLN A 75 8.38 20.42 24.76
CA GLN A 75 7.56 19.94 25.88
C GLN A 75 6.05 20.11 25.60
N GLY A 76 5.63 21.26 25.05
CA GLY A 76 4.24 21.50 24.65
C GLY A 76 3.76 20.52 23.58
N GLU A 77 4.54 20.35 22.50
CA GLU A 77 4.24 19.42 21.41
C GLU A 77 4.14 17.97 21.89
N LEU A 78 5.07 17.54 22.76
CA LEU A 78 5.06 16.21 23.37
C LEU A 78 3.86 15.97 24.27
N THR A 79 3.49 16.97 25.07
CA THR A 79 2.33 16.90 25.96
C THR A 79 1.07 16.72 25.14
N PHE A 80 0.88 17.56 24.11
CA PHE A 80 -0.28 17.49 23.24
C PHE A 80 -0.34 16.18 22.43
N ALA A 81 0.79 15.71 21.88
CA ALA A 81 0.86 14.42 21.20
C ALA A 81 0.52 13.25 22.13
N SER A 82 0.96 13.31 23.39
CA SER A 82 0.68 12.29 24.41
C SER A 82 -0.79 12.28 24.83
N GLU A 83 -1.43 13.45 24.97
CA GLU A 83 -2.88 13.58 25.23
C GLU A 83 -3.70 12.93 24.12
N LEU A 84 -3.28 13.10 22.87
CA LEU A 84 -3.88 12.47 21.70
C LEU A 84 -3.50 10.98 21.54
N ARG A 85 -2.70 10.42 22.46
CA ARG A 85 -2.16 9.05 22.42
C ARG A 85 -1.44 8.73 21.11
N LYS A 86 -0.79 9.71 20.49
CA LYS A 86 -0.02 9.51 19.26
C LYS A 86 1.18 8.60 19.54
N PRO A 87 1.49 7.64 18.65
CA PRO A 87 2.76 6.92 18.72
C PRO A 87 3.95 7.89 18.65
N LEU A 88 4.85 7.79 19.62
CA LEU A 88 6.04 8.64 19.72
C LEU A 88 7.30 7.84 19.36
N LEU A 89 8.08 8.36 18.42
CA LEU A 89 9.43 7.89 18.10
C LEU A 89 10.44 8.84 18.74
N ILE A 90 11.16 8.35 19.75
CA ILE A 90 12.08 9.17 20.54
C ILE A 90 13.49 8.95 20.01
N CYS A 91 14.05 9.94 19.34
CA CYS A 91 15.42 9.93 18.85
C CYS A 91 16.27 10.79 19.78
N ARG A 92 17.25 10.20 20.48
CA ARG A 92 18.10 10.90 21.44
C ARG A 92 19.54 10.94 20.97
N ARG A 93 20.13 12.13 20.90
CA ARG A 93 21.55 12.29 20.59
C ARG A 93 22.39 11.72 21.73
N GLN A 94 23.51 11.08 21.40
CA GLN A 94 24.28 10.30 22.37
C GLN A 94 24.82 11.13 23.54
N ASP A 95 25.10 12.41 23.30
CA ASP A 95 25.56 13.40 24.29
C ASP A 95 24.45 13.98 25.17
N VAL A 96 23.19 13.62 24.94
CA VAL A 96 22.06 14.01 25.78
C VAL A 96 21.79 12.93 26.83
N GLU A 97 21.98 13.25 28.11
CA GLU A 97 21.70 12.32 29.19
C GLU A 97 20.19 12.03 29.32
N LYS A 98 19.83 10.78 29.70
CA LYS A 98 18.43 10.33 29.76
C LYS A 98 17.61 11.02 30.86
N ASN A 99 18.27 11.44 31.94
CA ASN A 99 17.69 12.17 33.09
C ASN A 99 17.25 13.61 32.72
N LEU A 100 17.77 14.17 31.63
CA LEU A 100 17.38 15.50 31.12
C LEU A 100 16.07 15.48 30.33
N LEU A 101 15.55 14.28 30.03
CA LEU A 101 14.29 14.12 29.31
C LEU A 101 13.09 14.15 30.27
N PRO A 102 11.89 14.53 29.79
CA PRO A 102 10.65 14.40 30.55
C PRO A 102 10.50 12.98 31.13
N ILE A 103 10.07 12.88 32.39
CA ILE A 103 9.97 11.61 33.14
C ILE A 103 9.13 10.56 32.38
N GLN A 104 8.10 11.01 31.68
CA GLN A 104 7.21 10.16 30.88
C GLN A 104 7.94 9.41 29.74
N LEU A 105 9.10 9.93 29.30
CA LEU A 105 9.89 9.37 28.21
C LEU A 105 11.05 8.50 28.70
N MET A 106 11.43 8.58 29.99
CA MET A 106 12.60 7.86 30.53
C MET A 106 12.45 6.33 30.46
N GLN A 107 11.23 5.79 30.53
CA GLN A 107 10.98 4.35 30.46
C GLN A 107 10.75 3.81 29.04
N ARG A 108 10.67 4.71 28.05
CA ARG A 108 10.46 4.32 26.65
C ARG A 108 11.78 3.94 25.96
N GLU A 109 11.66 3.15 24.90
CA GLU A 109 12.77 2.83 24.02
C GLU A 109 13.18 4.07 23.22
N HIS A 110 14.49 4.32 23.12
CA HIS A 110 15.05 5.49 22.43
C HIS A 110 15.93 5.02 21.27
N ILE A 111 15.75 5.64 20.11
CA ILE A 111 16.67 5.55 19.00
C ILE A 111 17.86 6.45 19.32
N VAL A 112 18.97 5.86 19.76
CA VAL A 112 20.20 6.60 20.08
C VAL A 112 21.03 6.81 18.82
N PHE A 113 21.45 8.05 18.57
CA PHE A 113 22.24 8.43 17.40
C PHE A 113 23.40 9.36 17.77
N ALA A 114 24.47 9.35 16.98
CA ALA A 114 25.62 10.24 17.15
C ALA A 114 25.58 11.43 16.17
N ASP A 115 25.06 11.18 14.97
CA ASP A 115 25.03 12.08 13.83
C ASP A 115 23.85 11.75 12.90
N HIS A 116 23.75 12.47 11.79
CA HIS A 116 22.73 12.24 10.76
C HIS A 116 22.76 10.82 10.20
N GLU A 117 23.94 10.28 9.86
CA GLU A 117 24.05 8.98 9.19
C GLU A 117 23.56 7.86 10.09
N THR A 118 23.98 7.88 11.35
CA THR A 118 23.54 6.91 12.37
C THR A 118 22.06 7.04 12.68
N LEU A 119 21.50 8.26 12.69
CA LEU A 119 20.06 8.44 12.89
C LEU A 119 19.26 7.85 11.72
N VAL A 120 19.66 8.15 10.49
CA VAL A 120 19.00 7.63 9.28
C VAL A 120 19.08 6.11 9.23
N ASP A 121 20.25 5.50 9.50
CA ASP A 121 20.40 4.04 9.55
C ASP A 121 19.48 3.39 10.60
N ARG A 122 19.35 4.01 11.77
CA ARG A 122 18.47 3.49 12.83
C ARG A 122 16.99 3.61 12.45
N LEU A 123 16.58 4.76 11.91
CA LEU A 123 15.21 4.97 11.45
C LEU A 123 14.85 4.04 10.30
N ASP A 124 15.80 3.71 9.42
CA ASP A 124 15.62 2.76 8.33
C ASP A 124 15.36 1.33 8.84
N LYS A 125 16.02 0.96 9.95
CA LYS A 125 15.86 -0.34 10.61
C LYS A 125 14.59 -0.43 11.46
N GLU A 126 13.97 0.71 11.77
CA GLU A 126 12.74 0.76 12.55
C GLU A 126 11.59 0.10 11.76
N LYS A 127 11.13 -1.06 12.22
CA LYS A 127 10.25 -1.98 11.48
C LYS A 127 8.82 -1.48 11.19
N SER A 128 8.50 -0.21 11.41
CA SER A 128 7.11 0.26 11.56
C SER A 128 6.61 1.32 10.56
N TRP A 129 7.35 1.63 9.49
CA TRP A 129 6.88 2.64 8.51
C TRP A 129 5.76 2.17 7.60
N GLY A 130 5.53 0.84 7.51
CA GLY A 130 4.68 0.23 6.50
C GLY A 130 5.32 0.28 5.11
N ILE A 131 4.68 -0.32 4.12
CA ILE A 131 5.11 -0.23 2.72
C ILE A 131 4.06 0.50 1.88
N PRO A 132 4.45 1.24 0.83
CA PRO A 132 3.49 1.84 -0.09
C PRO A 132 2.78 0.73 -0.89
N LEU A 133 1.46 0.87 -1.02
CA LEU A 133 0.63 0.09 -1.94
C LEU A 133 0.34 0.90 -3.19
N ILE A 134 0.54 0.32 -4.37
CA ILE A 134 0.22 0.95 -5.64
C ILE A 134 -0.95 0.21 -6.29
N ILE A 135 -1.99 0.96 -6.63
CA ILE A 135 -3.18 0.47 -7.31
C ILE A 135 -3.26 1.12 -8.69
N PRO A 136 -2.99 0.38 -9.80
CA PRO A 136 -3.19 0.90 -11.14
C PRO A 136 -4.69 1.02 -11.46
N CYS A 137 -5.15 2.26 -11.63
CA CYS A 137 -6.47 2.59 -12.16
C CYS A 137 -6.39 3.28 -13.53
N ALA A 138 -5.18 3.45 -14.07
CA ALA A 138 -4.90 3.95 -15.40
C ALA A 138 -4.98 2.83 -16.45
N GLY A 139 -5.24 3.21 -17.70
CA GLY A 139 -5.21 2.30 -18.84
C GLY A 139 -6.59 1.90 -19.35
N LYS A 140 -6.60 1.23 -20.51
CA LYS A 140 -7.85 0.82 -21.18
C LYS A 140 -8.34 -0.52 -20.60
N SER A 141 -9.61 -0.56 -20.18
CA SER A 141 -10.30 -1.81 -19.84
C SER A 141 -11.32 -2.15 -20.92
N GLY A 142 -11.05 -3.18 -21.74
CA GLY A 142 -11.97 -3.59 -22.80
C GLY A 142 -13.16 -4.42 -22.31
N GLY A 143 -12.96 -5.25 -21.29
CA GLY A 143 -13.92 -6.30 -20.90
C GLY A 143 -15.27 -5.82 -20.32
N LEU A 144 -15.38 -4.54 -19.96
CA LEU A 144 -16.59 -3.94 -19.41
C LEU A 144 -17.18 -2.85 -20.31
N TYR A 145 -16.77 -2.79 -21.58
CA TYR A 145 -17.43 -1.94 -22.55
C TYR A 145 -18.90 -2.36 -22.73
N PRO A 146 -19.88 -1.43 -22.77
CA PRO A 146 -19.76 0.03 -22.76
C PRO A 146 -19.87 0.69 -21.36
N MET A 147 -19.94 -0.09 -20.27
CA MET A 147 -20.19 0.44 -18.92
C MET A 147 -19.12 1.44 -18.44
N ASN A 148 -17.88 1.28 -18.89
CA ASN A 148 -16.76 2.15 -18.52
C ASN A 148 -16.53 3.33 -19.48
N LEU A 149 -17.51 3.67 -20.33
CA LEU A 149 -17.45 4.86 -21.19
C LEU A 149 -17.54 6.15 -20.39
N GLY A 150 -18.49 6.20 -19.43
CA GLY A 150 -18.77 7.39 -18.62
C GLY A 150 -18.06 7.43 -17.27
N MET A 151 -17.52 6.31 -16.80
CA MET A 151 -16.84 6.21 -15.50
C MET A 151 -15.70 5.20 -15.55
N PRO A 152 -14.64 5.35 -14.72
CA PRO A 152 -13.59 4.36 -14.65
C PRO A 152 -14.14 3.05 -14.06
N LYS A 153 -13.69 1.92 -14.59
CA LYS A 153 -14.07 0.57 -14.15
C LYS A 153 -14.04 0.40 -12.63
N VAL A 154 -13.00 0.94 -11.99
CA VAL A 154 -12.75 0.81 -10.55
C VAL A 154 -13.82 1.49 -9.68
N LEU A 155 -14.62 2.38 -10.27
CA LEU A 155 -15.75 3.05 -9.62
C LEU A 155 -17.11 2.43 -9.98
N LEU A 156 -17.14 1.40 -10.82
CA LEU A 156 -18.38 0.63 -11.04
C LEU A 156 -18.81 -0.02 -9.71
N PRO A 157 -20.11 0.02 -9.39
CA PRO A 157 -20.61 -0.57 -8.16
C PRO A 157 -20.59 -2.10 -8.22
N VAL A 158 -20.23 -2.73 -7.11
CA VAL A 158 -20.38 -4.15 -6.83
C VAL A 158 -21.13 -4.25 -5.51
N GLY A 159 -22.38 -4.69 -5.56
CA GLY A 159 -23.32 -4.48 -4.45
C GLY A 159 -23.62 -2.99 -4.27
N ASP A 160 -23.49 -2.49 -3.05
CA ASP A 160 -23.78 -1.09 -2.69
C ASP A 160 -22.55 -0.16 -2.79
N ARG A 161 -21.36 -0.69 -3.13
CA ARG A 161 -20.10 0.08 -3.10
C ARG A 161 -19.25 -0.09 -4.37
N PRO A 162 -18.43 0.90 -4.73
CA PRO A 162 -17.45 0.77 -5.81
C PRO A 162 -16.43 -0.37 -5.62
N ILE A 163 -15.93 -0.96 -6.70
CA ILE A 163 -14.84 -1.98 -6.65
C ILE A 163 -13.67 -1.48 -5.78
N LEU A 164 -13.22 -0.25 -6.02
CA LEU A 164 -12.09 0.33 -5.28
C LEU A 164 -12.36 0.49 -3.78
N HIS A 165 -13.62 0.67 -3.38
CA HIS A 165 -14.00 0.72 -1.96
C HIS A 165 -13.75 -0.63 -1.28
N HIS A 166 -14.18 -1.72 -1.91
CA HIS A 166 -13.96 -3.08 -1.39
C HIS A 166 -12.48 -3.42 -1.21
N ILE A 167 -11.63 -2.96 -2.13
CA ILE A 167 -10.17 -3.13 -2.02
C ILE A 167 -9.63 -2.34 -0.82
N ILE A 168 -9.95 -1.04 -0.73
CA ILE A 168 -9.41 -0.15 0.30
C ILE A 168 -9.85 -0.56 1.70
N GLN A 169 -11.12 -0.94 1.91
CA GLN A 169 -11.64 -1.33 3.22
C GLN A 169 -10.97 -2.59 3.79
N LYS A 170 -10.41 -3.44 2.92
CA LYS A 170 -9.74 -4.67 3.37
C LYS A 170 -8.27 -4.48 3.73
N LEU A 171 -7.70 -3.30 3.48
CA LEU A 171 -6.28 -3.05 3.73
C LEU A 171 -5.99 -2.94 5.23
N ASP A 172 -4.83 -3.43 5.66
CA ASP A 172 -4.38 -3.31 7.06
C ASP A 172 -3.53 -2.03 7.25
N PRO A 173 -3.97 -1.07 8.07
CA PRO A 173 -3.22 0.17 8.32
C PRO A 173 -1.88 -0.04 9.05
N ARG A 174 -1.63 -1.23 9.60
CA ARG A 174 -0.34 -1.60 10.20
C ARG A 174 0.68 -2.06 9.14
N VAL A 175 0.20 -2.50 7.98
CA VAL A 175 1.03 -2.99 6.88
C VAL A 175 1.36 -1.88 5.88
N PHE A 176 0.38 -1.06 5.56
CA PHE A 176 0.52 -0.06 4.49
C PHE A 176 0.85 1.33 5.04
N SER A 177 1.89 1.93 4.48
CA SER A 177 2.24 3.31 4.79
C SER A 177 1.27 4.28 4.12
N GLN A 178 0.87 3.98 2.89
CA GLN A 178 -0.04 4.77 2.07
C GLN A 178 -0.57 3.92 0.92
N VAL A 179 -1.66 4.37 0.31
CA VAL A 179 -2.17 3.87 -0.97
C VAL A 179 -1.92 4.93 -2.05
N ILE A 180 -1.21 4.56 -3.10
CA ILE A 180 -0.96 5.37 -4.28
C ILE A 180 -1.83 4.83 -5.41
N ILE A 181 -2.82 5.60 -5.82
CA ILE A 181 -3.69 5.26 -6.94
C ILE A 181 -3.14 5.92 -8.20
N LEU A 182 -2.69 5.13 -9.17
CA LEU A 182 -2.25 5.63 -10.47
C LEU A 182 -3.48 5.85 -11.35
N THR A 183 -3.65 7.07 -11.85
CA THR A 183 -4.84 7.48 -12.62
C THR A 183 -4.46 8.06 -13.98
N ASP A 184 -5.43 8.16 -14.88
CA ASP A 184 -5.29 8.72 -16.23
C ASP A 184 -6.34 9.79 -16.54
N LYS A 185 -7.17 9.59 -17.57
CA LYS A 185 -8.25 10.49 -17.99
C LYS A 185 -9.34 10.66 -16.93
N PHE A 186 -9.56 9.68 -16.06
CA PHE A 186 -10.58 9.75 -15.00
C PHE A 186 -10.02 10.21 -13.64
N SER A 187 -8.87 10.90 -13.63
CA SER A 187 -8.18 11.31 -12.39
C SER A 187 -9.09 12.07 -11.43
N GLU A 188 -9.87 13.03 -11.91
CA GLU A 188 -10.74 13.87 -11.06
C GLU A 188 -11.81 13.06 -10.31
N MET A 189 -12.43 12.09 -10.99
CA MET A 189 -13.48 11.26 -10.37
C MET A 189 -12.88 10.31 -9.32
N ILE A 190 -11.71 9.73 -9.60
CA ILE A 190 -11.00 8.86 -8.68
C ILE A 190 -10.47 9.66 -7.48
N GLU A 191 -9.95 10.86 -7.71
CA GLU A 191 -9.52 11.78 -6.66
C GLU A 191 -10.68 12.20 -5.75
N TYR A 192 -11.84 12.50 -6.34
CA TYR A 192 -13.04 12.80 -5.58
C TYR A 192 -13.48 11.61 -4.72
N PHE A 193 -13.50 10.40 -5.28
CA PHE A 193 -13.75 9.18 -4.51
C PHE A 193 -12.73 9.00 -3.39
N ALA A 194 -11.43 9.16 -3.65
CA ALA A 194 -10.37 8.98 -2.67
C ALA A 194 -10.49 9.98 -1.50
N LYS A 195 -10.94 11.21 -1.76
CA LYS A 195 -11.21 12.22 -0.71
C LYS A 195 -12.38 11.86 0.19
N LEU A 196 -13.35 11.10 -0.32
CA LEU A 196 -14.53 10.67 0.42
C LEU A 196 -14.39 9.27 1.04
N ALA A 197 -13.41 8.50 0.59
CA ALA A 197 -13.16 7.16 1.07
C ALA A 197 -12.74 7.21 2.55
N LEU A 198 -13.52 6.55 3.42
CA LEU A 198 -13.16 6.36 4.82
C LEU A 198 -12.02 5.35 4.88
N SER A 199 -10.81 5.80 5.21
CA SER A 199 -9.62 4.95 5.27
C SER A 199 -8.68 5.46 6.37
N ASP A 200 -8.17 4.56 7.20
CA ASP A 200 -7.11 4.88 8.17
C ASP A 200 -5.71 4.96 7.51
N ILE A 201 -5.63 4.58 6.22
CA ILE A 201 -4.42 4.67 5.40
C ILE A 201 -4.51 5.91 4.52
N PRO A 202 -3.48 6.77 4.47
CA PRO A 202 -3.44 7.91 3.56
C PRO A 202 -3.54 7.46 2.10
N ILE A 203 -4.44 8.10 1.34
CA ILE A 203 -4.64 7.81 -0.09
C ILE A 203 -4.16 9.00 -0.92
N LYS A 204 -3.26 8.73 -1.87
CA LYS A 204 -2.75 9.71 -2.83
C LYS A 204 -3.08 9.26 -4.24
N CYS A 205 -3.67 10.14 -5.04
CA CYS A 205 -3.82 9.91 -6.47
C CYS A 205 -2.67 10.56 -7.22
N ILE A 206 -2.09 9.85 -8.17
CA ILE A 206 -1.06 10.37 -9.08
C ILE A 206 -1.54 10.15 -10.50
N LYS A 207 -1.73 11.25 -11.24
CA LYS A 207 -2.00 11.18 -12.67
C LYS A 207 -0.71 10.88 -13.41
N THR A 208 -0.67 9.77 -14.13
CA THR A 208 0.51 9.36 -14.91
C THR A 208 0.29 9.64 -16.41
N PRO A 209 1.31 10.11 -17.14
CA PRO A 209 1.25 10.16 -18.60
C PRO A 209 1.40 8.76 -19.23
N HIS A 210 1.81 7.76 -18.45
CA HIS A 210 2.04 6.39 -18.94
C HIS A 210 0.78 5.55 -18.79
N PRO A 211 0.18 5.07 -19.89
CA PRO A 211 -1.01 4.23 -19.81
C PRO A 211 -0.74 2.84 -19.20
N GLN A 212 0.53 2.41 -19.18
CA GLN A 212 0.94 1.09 -18.71
C GLN A 212 1.67 1.18 -17.36
N LEU A 213 1.37 0.22 -16.48
CA LEU A 213 1.93 0.15 -15.13
C LEU A 213 3.47 0.14 -15.07
N PRO A 214 4.22 -0.62 -15.91
CA PRO A 214 5.66 -0.76 -15.73
C PRO A 214 6.39 0.59 -15.75
N MET A 215 6.17 1.41 -16.78
CA MET A 215 6.83 2.71 -16.89
C MET A 215 6.37 3.70 -15.81
N ALA A 216 5.08 3.70 -15.45
CA ALA A 216 4.60 4.50 -14.34
C ALA A 216 5.33 4.14 -13.02
N LEU A 217 5.55 2.84 -12.74
CA LEU A 217 6.31 2.40 -11.57
C LEU A 217 7.79 2.79 -11.64
N LYS A 218 8.40 2.69 -12.83
CA LYS A 218 9.81 3.06 -13.01
C LYS A 218 10.04 4.55 -12.76
N GLU A 219 9.14 5.42 -13.22
CA GLU A 219 9.21 6.86 -12.98
C GLU A 219 9.00 7.24 -11.50
N MET A 220 8.20 6.47 -10.77
CA MET A 220 8.03 6.68 -9.33
C MET A 220 9.33 6.46 -8.55
N GLY A 221 10.27 5.67 -9.08
CA GLY A 221 11.61 5.50 -8.50
C GLY A 221 11.59 5.00 -7.06
N LEU A 222 10.71 4.04 -6.73
CA LEU A 222 10.52 3.54 -5.37
C LEU A 222 11.81 2.96 -4.79
N GLU A 223 12.27 3.50 -3.66
CA GLU A 223 13.52 3.10 -2.99
C GLU A 223 13.29 2.17 -1.78
N THR A 224 12.05 1.76 -1.54
CA THR A 224 11.67 0.79 -0.49
C THR A 224 10.81 -0.34 -1.06
N THR A 225 10.70 -1.46 -0.33
CA THR A 225 9.78 -2.55 -0.67
C THR A 225 8.37 -1.98 -0.86
N PHE A 226 7.70 -2.37 -1.94
CA PHE A 226 6.37 -1.87 -2.28
C PHE A 226 5.44 -2.99 -2.72
N MET A 227 4.14 -2.74 -2.64
CA MET A 227 3.13 -3.70 -3.10
C MET A 227 2.38 -3.15 -4.31
N ILE A 228 2.04 -4.04 -5.23
CA ILE A 228 1.11 -3.81 -6.33
C ILE A 228 -0.16 -4.59 -6.04
N HIS A 229 -1.30 -3.94 -6.22
CA HIS A 229 -2.61 -4.61 -6.19
C HIS A 229 -3.45 -4.10 -7.34
N TYR A 230 -3.73 -4.96 -8.31
CA TYR A 230 -4.56 -4.58 -9.45
C TYR A 230 -5.97 -4.20 -9.00
N SER A 231 -6.52 -3.16 -9.60
CA SER A 231 -7.77 -2.50 -9.18
C SER A 231 -9.04 -3.29 -9.54
N ASP A 232 -8.89 -4.41 -10.22
CA ASP A 232 -9.97 -5.32 -10.60
C ASP A 232 -9.89 -6.69 -9.94
N ILE A 233 -9.00 -6.83 -8.95
CA ILE A 233 -8.88 -8.02 -8.12
C ILE A 233 -9.58 -7.71 -6.79
N LEU A 234 -10.48 -8.58 -6.36
CA LEU A 234 -11.06 -8.53 -5.02
C LEU A 234 -10.52 -9.72 -4.24
N ILE A 235 -9.79 -9.44 -3.17
CA ILE A 235 -9.39 -10.46 -2.18
C ILE A 235 -10.56 -10.70 -1.25
N GLU A 236 -10.92 -11.96 -1.04
CA GLU A 236 -12.11 -12.38 -0.31
C GLU A 236 -11.79 -13.16 0.96
N GLY A 237 -12.77 -13.26 1.86
CA GLY A 237 -12.57 -13.80 3.18
C GLY A 237 -11.62 -12.96 4.05
N ASP A 238 -11.12 -13.59 5.10
CA ASP A 238 -10.21 -13.00 6.08
C ASP A 238 -8.76 -13.16 5.62
N PHE A 239 -8.28 -12.19 4.84
CA PHE A 239 -6.89 -12.17 4.38
C PHE A 239 -5.97 -11.49 5.39
N ASN A 240 -4.88 -12.17 5.76
CA ASN A 240 -3.88 -11.62 6.67
C ASN A 240 -2.71 -10.97 5.90
N TRP A 241 -2.77 -9.64 5.73
CA TRP A 241 -1.71 -8.85 5.11
C TRP A 241 -0.36 -8.95 5.82
N GLN A 242 -0.37 -9.08 7.15
CA GLN A 242 0.86 -9.19 7.93
C GLN A 242 1.60 -10.49 7.59
N SER A 243 0.88 -11.61 7.46
CA SER A 243 1.46 -12.89 7.05
C SER A 243 2.08 -12.83 5.65
N PHE A 244 1.46 -12.11 4.72
CA PHE A 244 2.00 -11.94 3.37
C PHE A 244 3.34 -11.18 3.37
N ILE A 245 3.43 -10.11 4.15
CA ILE A 245 4.66 -9.32 4.30
C ILE A 245 5.75 -10.09 5.04
N GLU A 246 5.40 -10.82 6.10
CA GLU A 246 6.35 -11.64 6.85
C GLU A 246 6.92 -12.76 6.00
N HIS A 247 6.08 -13.40 5.19
CA HIS A 247 6.51 -14.38 4.21
C HIS A 247 7.51 -13.78 3.22
N HIS A 248 7.23 -12.59 2.68
CA HIS A 248 8.15 -11.90 1.79
C HIS A 248 9.48 -11.57 2.49
N LYS A 249 9.43 -10.98 3.69
CA LYS A 249 10.62 -10.61 4.47
C LYS A 249 11.50 -11.82 4.78
N TYR A 250 10.90 -12.94 5.17
CA TYR A 250 11.62 -14.19 5.40
C TYR A 250 12.33 -14.67 4.13
N ASN A 251 11.62 -14.74 3.00
CA ASN A 251 12.19 -15.19 1.73
C ASN A 251 13.24 -14.24 1.15
N LYS A 252 13.10 -12.93 1.38
CA LYS A 252 14.14 -11.95 1.03
C LYS A 252 15.43 -12.26 1.77
N GLN A 253 15.35 -12.52 3.08
CA GLN A 253 16.52 -12.81 3.91
C GLN A 253 17.14 -14.18 3.60
N GLN A 254 16.32 -15.23 3.52
CA GLN A 254 16.80 -16.60 3.37
C GLN A 254 17.13 -16.98 1.93
N ASN A 255 16.30 -16.51 0.98
CA ASN A 255 16.33 -16.96 -0.41
C ASN A 255 16.75 -15.86 -1.39
N SER A 256 16.96 -14.62 -0.91
CA SER A 256 17.32 -13.45 -1.73
C SER A 256 16.34 -13.20 -2.88
N VAL A 257 15.04 -13.35 -2.62
CA VAL A 257 13.99 -13.06 -3.61
C VAL A 257 13.88 -11.56 -3.87
N VAL A 258 13.54 -11.17 -5.09
CA VAL A 258 13.27 -9.76 -5.48
C VAL A 258 11.78 -9.42 -5.47
N GLY A 259 10.92 -10.41 -5.24
CA GLY A 259 9.49 -10.21 -5.11
C GLY A 259 8.75 -11.47 -4.66
N THR A 260 7.51 -11.27 -4.25
CA THR A 260 6.55 -12.33 -3.91
C THR A 260 5.28 -12.13 -4.70
N LEU A 261 4.84 -13.15 -5.42
CA LEU A 261 3.61 -13.13 -6.19
C LEU A 261 2.52 -13.85 -5.40
N MET A 262 1.36 -13.22 -5.26
CA MET A 262 0.17 -13.90 -4.77
C MET A 262 -0.41 -14.75 -5.90
N ALA A 263 -0.69 -16.01 -5.62
CA ALA A 263 -1.25 -16.91 -6.61
C ALA A 263 -2.34 -17.81 -6.03
N SER A 264 -3.19 -18.30 -6.92
CA SER A 264 -4.28 -19.21 -6.59
C SER A 264 -4.25 -20.44 -7.47
N ASN A 265 -4.62 -21.58 -6.90
CA ASN A 265 -4.89 -22.78 -7.67
C ASN A 265 -6.37 -22.88 -8.08
N ARG A 266 -7.20 -21.95 -7.58
CA ARG A 266 -8.60 -21.78 -7.95
C ARG A 266 -8.74 -20.69 -9.00
N TYR A 267 -9.19 -21.09 -10.17
CA TYR A 267 -9.54 -20.17 -11.24
C TYR A 267 -10.60 -20.81 -12.12
N LYS A 268 -11.75 -20.15 -12.21
CA LYS A 268 -12.86 -20.59 -13.05
C LYS A 268 -12.53 -20.28 -14.51
N MET A 269 -12.06 -21.28 -15.24
CA MET A 269 -11.84 -21.14 -16.67
C MET A 269 -13.20 -21.02 -17.38
N ALA A 270 -13.37 -20.00 -18.22
CA ALA A 270 -14.59 -19.82 -19.01
C ALA A 270 -14.74 -20.84 -20.16
N VAL A 271 -13.72 -21.66 -20.39
CA VAL A 271 -13.61 -22.61 -21.50
C VAL A 271 -13.29 -24.02 -21.00
N GLY A 272 -13.65 -25.03 -21.79
CA GLY A 272 -13.27 -26.42 -21.53
C GLY A 272 -11.78 -26.66 -21.73
N ARG A 273 -11.22 -27.54 -20.90
CA ARG A 273 -9.84 -28.06 -20.99
C ARG A 273 -9.85 -29.42 -21.66
N ILE A 274 -8.95 -29.62 -22.61
CA ILE A 274 -8.76 -30.88 -23.33
C ILE A 274 -7.34 -31.39 -23.06
N LYS A 275 -7.22 -32.65 -22.68
CA LYS A 275 -5.93 -33.35 -22.61
C LYS A 275 -5.80 -34.28 -23.81
N MET A 276 -4.71 -34.12 -24.55
CA MET A 276 -4.37 -35.01 -25.66
C MET A 276 -3.40 -36.08 -25.19
N GLY A 277 -3.66 -37.33 -25.61
CA GLY A 277 -2.68 -38.41 -25.56
C GLY A 277 -1.80 -38.45 -26.82
N GLY A 278 -1.26 -39.63 -27.13
CA GLY A 278 -0.61 -39.87 -28.42
C GLY A 278 -1.60 -39.84 -29.59
N GLN A 279 -1.07 -39.67 -30.81
CA GLN A 279 -1.84 -39.79 -32.08
C GLN A 279 -3.05 -38.84 -32.21
N GLN A 280 -3.00 -37.64 -31.63
CA GLN A 280 -4.10 -36.67 -31.69
C GLN A 280 -5.42 -37.14 -31.06
N ILE A 281 -5.37 -38.14 -30.16
CA ILE A 281 -6.55 -38.66 -29.47
C ILE A 281 -6.77 -37.90 -28.16
N ILE A 282 -8.01 -37.47 -27.92
CA ILE A 282 -8.42 -36.83 -26.66
C ILE A 282 -8.56 -37.90 -25.58
N THR A 283 -7.94 -37.69 -24.43
CA THR A 283 -7.99 -38.62 -23.27
C THR A 283 -8.80 -38.06 -22.11
N GLU A 284 -8.91 -36.73 -21.96
CA GLU A 284 -9.76 -36.08 -20.96
C GLU A 284 -10.39 -34.80 -21.55
N PHE A 285 -11.64 -34.53 -21.17
CA PHE A 285 -12.34 -33.27 -21.41
C PHE A 285 -12.95 -32.80 -20.10
N THR A 286 -12.70 -31.55 -19.71
CA THR A 286 -13.27 -30.94 -18.50
C THR A 286 -13.88 -29.60 -18.87
N GLU A 287 -15.20 -29.47 -18.82
CA GLU A 287 -15.88 -28.20 -19.07
C GLU A 287 -15.70 -27.26 -17.88
N LYS A 288 -15.24 -26.03 -18.12
CA LYS A 288 -15.11 -24.95 -17.12
C LYS A 288 -14.49 -25.40 -15.79
N PRO A 289 -13.26 -25.95 -15.78
CA PRO A 289 -12.62 -26.37 -14.55
C PRO A 289 -12.48 -25.19 -13.57
N GLU A 290 -12.77 -25.44 -12.30
CA GLU A 290 -12.65 -24.46 -11.21
C GLU A 290 -11.29 -24.54 -10.49
N SER A 291 -10.63 -25.70 -10.56
CA SER A 291 -9.29 -25.92 -10.03
C SER A 291 -8.32 -26.28 -11.15
N ILE A 292 -7.15 -25.66 -11.11
CA ILE A 292 -6.05 -25.92 -12.04
C ILE A 292 -4.90 -26.73 -11.41
N GLU A 293 -5.07 -27.24 -10.18
CA GLU A 293 -4.05 -28.07 -9.51
C GLU A 293 -3.63 -29.27 -10.36
N SER A 294 -4.60 -29.88 -11.05
CA SER A 294 -4.37 -31.00 -11.96
C SER A 294 -3.49 -30.67 -13.18
N ILE A 295 -3.17 -29.39 -13.41
CA ILE A 295 -2.33 -28.89 -14.49
C ILE A 295 -0.92 -28.51 -13.98
N GLY A 296 -0.68 -28.53 -12.65
CA GLY A 296 0.62 -28.20 -12.06
C GLY A 296 1.01 -26.72 -12.19
N TYR A 297 0.03 -25.82 -12.33
CA TYR A 297 0.22 -24.37 -12.39
C TYR A 297 -0.62 -23.67 -11.34
N SER A 298 -0.18 -22.48 -10.95
CA SER A 298 -0.95 -21.52 -10.15
C SER A 298 -1.18 -20.25 -10.97
N ILE A 299 -2.32 -19.59 -10.78
CA ILE A 299 -2.65 -18.32 -11.42
C ILE A 299 -2.09 -17.17 -10.60
N ASN A 300 -1.28 -16.32 -11.22
CA ASN A 300 -0.88 -15.04 -10.62
C ASN A 300 -2.11 -14.14 -10.47
N MET A 301 -2.42 -13.75 -9.24
CA MET A 301 -3.57 -12.91 -8.91
C MET A 301 -3.34 -11.42 -9.20
N ALA A 302 -2.17 -11.04 -9.72
CA ALA A 302 -1.80 -9.63 -9.93
C ALA A 302 -1.80 -8.79 -8.64
N VAL A 303 -1.52 -9.44 -7.52
CA VAL A 303 -1.19 -8.84 -6.23
C VAL A 303 0.21 -9.32 -5.86
N SER A 304 1.14 -8.40 -5.59
CA SER A 304 2.56 -8.75 -5.48
C SER A 304 3.36 -7.77 -4.65
N ILE A 305 4.37 -8.26 -3.95
CA ILE A 305 5.37 -7.45 -3.26
C ILE A 305 6.65 -7.45 -4.08
N PHE A 306 7.28 -6.30 -4.26
CA PHE A 306 8.55 -6.17 -4.97
C PHE A 306 9.57 -5.36 -4.16
N GLU A 307 10.83 -5.72 -4.34
CA GLU A 307 11.97 -4.95 -3.88
C GLU A 307 12.32 -3.83 -4.88
N PRO A 308 12.91 -2.70 -4.43
CA PRO A 308 13.32 -1.58 -5.30
C PRO A 308 14.12 -2.01 -6.52
N ASP A 309 15.04 -2.96 -6.32
CA ASP A 309 15.89 -3.49 -7.39
C ASP A 309 15.12 -4.16 -8.53
N PHE A 310 13.86 -4.54 -8.31
CA PHE A 310 12.99 -5.05 -9.37
C PHE A 310 12.76 -4.02 -10.47
N LEU A 311 12.74 -2.72 -10.16
CA LEU A 311 12.50 -1.65 -11.15
C LEU A 311 13.60 -1.58 -12.22
N ARG A 312 14.80 -2.14 -11.97
CA ARG A 312 15.89 -2.25 -12.96
C ARG A 312 15.53 -3.15 -14.14
N TYR A 313 14.54 -4.03 -13.96
CA TYR A 313 14.05 -4.95 -15.00
C TYR A 313 12.90 -4.36 -15.81
N VAL A 314 12.47 -3.14 -15.53
CA VAL A 314 11.43 -2.46 -16.32
C VAL A 314 12.07 -1.75 -17.51
N GLU A 315 11.55 -2.02 -18.70
CA GLU A 315 11.95 -1.34 -19.95
C GLU A 315 10.81 -0.47 -20.49
N GLU A 316 11.17 0.51 -21.32
CA GLU A 316 10.23 1.49 -21.87
C GLU A 316 9.12 0.87 -22.72
N ALA A 317 9.44 -0.20 -23.45
CA ALA A 317 8.49 -0.94 -24.27
C ALA A 317 7.57 -1.88 -23.45
N ASP A 318 7.70 -1.93 -22.12
CA ASP A 318 6.93 -2.86 -21.31
C ASP A 318 5.45 -2.46 -21.19
N TYR A 319 4.56 -3.28 -21.75
CA TYR A 319 3.12 -3.14 -21.56
C TYR A 319 2.56 -4.02 -20.43
N SER A 320 3.31 -5.02 -19.95
CA SER A 320 2.89 -5.91 -18.87
C SER A 320 4.00 -6.09 -17.84
N LEU A 321 3.71 -5.74 -16.58
CA LEU A 321 4.66 -5.90 -15.48
C LEU A 321 5.04 -7.37 -15.29
N TYR A 322 4.05 -8.26 -15.34
CA TYR A 322 4.25 -9.69 -15.15
C TYR A 322 4.77 -10.37 -16.42
N GLY A 323 4.18 -10.06 -17.58
CA GLY A 323 4.52 -10.69 -18.85
C GLY A 323 5.91 -10.32 -19.35
N HIS A 324 6.39 -9.11 -19.06
CA HIS A 324 7.70 -8.63 -19.48
C HIS A 324 8.68 -8.48 -18.32
N SER A 325 8.40 -7.61 -17.36
CA SER A 325 9.39 -7.20 -16.35
C SER A 325 9.74 -8.36 -15.39
N VAL A 326 8.74 -9.10 -14.89
CA VAL A 326 8.98 -10.32 -14.08
C VAL A 326 9.68 -11.39 -14.91
N LYS A 327 9.21 -11.66 -16.14
CA LYS A 327 9.85 -12.62 -17.04
C LYS A 327 11.33 -12.30 -17.30
N ARG A 328 11.65 -11.02 -17.51
CA ARG A 328 13.02 -10.52 -17.71
C ARG A 328 13.87 -10.68 -16.45
N ALA A 329 13.32 -10.35 -15.28
CA ALA A 329 14.02 -10.57 -14.00
C ALA A 329 14.34 -12.05 -13.78
N MET A 330 13.40 -12.94 -14.07
CA MET A 330 13.61 -14.40 -13.98
C MET A 330 14.66 -14.89 -14.98
N ALA A 331 14.67 -14.38 -16.22
CA ALA A 331 15.70 -14.70 -17.21
C ALA A 331 17.11 -14.28 -16.75
N GLN A 332 17.20 -13.24 -15.91
CA GLN A 332 18.44 -12.81 -15.24
C GLN A 332 18.67 -13.49 -13.89
N LYS A 333 18.06 -14.67 -13.67
CA LYS A 333 18.21 -15.51 -12.46
C LYS A 333 17.79 -14.86 -11.15
N LYS A 334 16.96 -13.81 -11.20
CA LYS A 334 16.31 -13.30 -9.98
C LYS A 334 15.21 -14.26 -9.55
N LYS A 335 15.10 -14.45 -8.23
CA LYS A 335 14.16 -15.36 -7.61
C LYS A 335 12.91 -14.60 -7.18
N PHE A 336 11.76 -15.25 -7.33
CA PHE A 336 10.49 -14.83 -6.78
C PHE A 336 9.96 -15.97 -5.90
N CYS A 337 9.23 -15.65 -4.84
CA CYS A 337 8.48 -16.67 -4.10
C CYS A 337 6.98 -16.52 -4.33
N LEU A 338 6.26 -17.59 -4.01
CA LEU A 338 4.82 -17.70 -4.14
C LEU A 338 4.17 -17.50 -2.77
N PHE A 339 3.05 -16.79 -2.73
CA PHE A 339 2.15 -16.79 -1.58
C PHE A 339 0.77 -17.25 -2.04
N GLU A 340 0.29 -18.38 -1.51
CA GLU A 340 -0.96 -18.98 -1.95
C GLU A 340 -2.17 -18.32 -1.28
N HIS A 341 -3.18 -18.00 -2.08
CA HIS A 341 -4.48 -17.53 -1.60
C HIS A 341 -5.57 -17.88 -2.60
N ASP A 342 -6.67 -18.47 -2.14
CA ASP A 342 -7.67 -19.11 -3.01
C ASP A 342 -9.06 -18.45 -2.99
N THR A 343 -9.29 -17.48 -2.12
CA THR A 343 -10.57 -16.76 -2.02
C THR A 343 -10.43 -15.38 -2.64
N TRP A 344 -10.78 -15.26 -3.92
CA TRP A 344 -10.62 -14.02 -4.67
C TRP A 344 -11.56 -13.98 -5.87
N ARG A 345 -11.75 -12.79 -6.44
CA ARG A 345 -12.45 -12.58 -7.72
C ARG A 345 -11.66 -11.65 -8.62
N HIS A 346 -11.71 -11.94 -9.93
CA HIS A 346 -11.19 -11.06 -10.97
C HIS A 346 -12.36 -10.46 -11.73
N ILE A 347 -12.63 -9.17 -11.55
CA ILE A 347 -13.74 -8.49 -12.22
C ILE A 347 -13.26 -7.99 -13.57
N GLN A 348 -13.03 -8.86 -14.55
CA GLN A 348 -12.47 -8.45 -15.84
C GLN A 348 -13.54 -8.12 -16.88
N THR A 349 -14.60 -8.92 -16.91
CA THR A 349 -15.66 -8.93 -17.91
C THR A 349 -17.02 -8.58 -17.30
N LEU A 350 -18.02 -8.33 -18.16
CA LEU A 350 -19.41 -8.13 -17.72
C LEU A 350 -19.96 -9.34 -16.94
N SER A 351 -19.56 -10.55 -17.33
CA SER A 351 -19.96 -11.77 -16.60
C SER A 351 -19.38 -11.77 -15.20
N ASP A 352 -18.11 -11.44 -15.04
CA ASP A 352 -17.46 -11.40 -13.72
C ASP A 352 -18.08 -10.32 -12.83
N TRP A 353 -18.38 -9.15 -13.41
CA TRP A 353 -19.04 -8.06 -12.70
C TRP A 353 -20.46 -8.41 -12.26
N TYR A 354 -21.22 -9.10 -13.11
CA TYR A 354 -22.55 -9.59 -12.77
C TYR A 354 -22.50 -10.67 -11.68
N ASP A 355 -21.61 -11.65 -11.82
CA ASP A 355 -21.39 -12.70 -10.81
C ASP A 355 -20.98 -12.08 -9.46
N ALA A 356 -20.18 -11.02 -9.48
CA ALA A 356 -19.81 -10.29 -8.27
C ALA A 356 -21.01 -9.60 -7.60
N GLN A 357 -22.03 -9.14 -8.34
CA GLN A 357 -23.23 -8.56 -7.71
C GLN A 357 -23.89 -9.55 -6.76
N ILE A 358 -24.06 -10.80 -7.17
CA ILE A 358 -24.74 -11.84 -6.38
C ILE A 358 -24.11 -11.99 -4.99
N HIS A 359 -22.80 -11.84 -4.89
CA HIS A 359 -22.04 -12.07 -3.67
C HIS A 359 -21.90 -10.83 -2.77
N TYR A 360 -22.09 -9.63 -3.32
CA TYR A 360 -21.88 -8.35 -2.62
C TYR A 360 -23.16 -7.55 -2.43
N VAL A 361 -24.27 -7.92 -3.06
CA VAL A 361 -25.57 -7.31 -2.80
C VAL A 361 -26.02 -7.65 -1.37
N PRO A 362 -26.32 -6.66 -0.51
CA PRO A 362 -26.86 -6.92 0.81
C PRO A 362 -28.26 -7.51 0.71
N GLY A 363 -28.42 -8.79 1.04
CA GLY A 363 -29.72 -9.46 1.07
C GLY A 363 -29.59 -10.97 1.16
N ASP A 364 -30.42 -11.59 2.00
CA ASP A 364 -30.51 -13.04 2.12
C ASP A 364 -30.91 -13.60 0.74
N GLU A 365 -30.05 -14.38 0.10
CA GLU A 365 -30.25 -14.94 -1.26
C GLU A 365 -31.64 -15.61 -1.39
N GLN A 366 -32.14 -16.15 -0.28
CA GLN A 366 -33.47 -16.75 -0.13
C GLN A 366 -34.64 -15.76 -0.25
N SER A 367 -34.47 -14.49 0.10
CA SER A 367 -35.52 -13.46 0.05
C SER A 367 -35.76 -12.98 -1.38
N PHE A 368 -34.70 -12.72 -2.14
CA PHE A 368 -34.79 -12.34 -3.56
C PHE A 368 -35.31 -13.50 -4.42
N LEU A 369 -34.84 -14.74 -4.18
CA LEU A 369 -35.34 -15.92 -4.91
C LEU A 369 -36.82 -16.20 -4.62
N LYS A 370 -37.33 -15.89 -3.42
CA LYS A 370 -38.76 -16.01 -3.09
C LYS A 370 -39.63 -14.97 -3.82
N GLU A 371 -39.16 -13.74 -3.99
CA GLU A 371 -39.89 -12.72 -4.75
C GLU A 371 -39.95 -13.04 -6.24
N VAL A 372 -38.88 -13.57 -6.83
CA VAL A 372 -38.81 -13.87 -8.27
C VAL A 372 -39.56 -15.17 -8.64
N THR A 373 -39.72 -16.11 -7.70
CA THR A 373 -40.40 -17.40 -7.94
C THR A 373 -41.86 -17.43 -7.51
N SER A 374 -42.39 -16.35 -6.94
CA SER A 374 -43.80 -16.24 -6.60
C SER A 374 -44.62 -15.94 -7.87
N PRO A 375 -45.54 -16.83 -8.30
CA PRO A 375 -46.47 -16.49 -9.38
C PRO A 375 -47.39 -15.37 -8.89
N ASN A 376 -47.52 -14.31 -9.68
CA ASN A 376 -48.49 -13.24 -9.45
C ASN A 376 -49.92 -13.76 -9.25
#